data_AF-A0A6V7JHU7-F1
#
_entry.id   AF-A0A6V7JHU7-F1
#
_cell.length_a   1.000
_cell.length_b   1.000
_cell.length_c   1.000
_cell.angle_alpha   90.00
_cell.angle_beta   90.00
_cell.angle_gamma   90.00
#
_symmetry.space_group_name_H-M   'P 1'
#
loop_
_entity.id
_entity.type
_entity.pdbx_description
1 polymer ?
#
loop_
_entity_poly.entity_id
_entity_poly.type
_entity_poly.pdbx_seq_one_letter_code
_entity_poly.pdbx_strand_id
1 'polypeptide(L)' 'VRLPPEVNRILYVRNVPYKITSEEMYDIFGKYGAIRQIQ' A
#
# COMPACT_ATOMS: atom_id res chain seq x y z
N VAL A 1 2.62 13.40 -17.99
CA VAL A 1 2.29 12.04 -18.47
C VAL A 1 0.92 11.66 -17.91
N ARG A 2 -0.05 11.30 -18.76
CA ARG A 2 -1.39 10.91 -18.31
C ARG A 2 -1.34 9.45 -17.89
N LEU A 3 -1.75 9.14 -16.66
CA LEU A 3 -1.76 7.75 -16.19
C LEU A 3 -2.83 6.96 -16.96
N PRO A 4 -2.58 5.67 -17.24
CA PRO A 4 -3.59 4.77 -17.76
C PRO A 4 -4.84 4.74 -16.86
N PRO A 5 -6.05 4.59 -17.43
CA PRO A 5 -7.31 4.63 -16.67
C PRO A 5 -7.43 3.51 -15.61
N GLU A 6 -6.67 2.43 -15.74
CA GLU A 6 -6.61 1.32 -14.79
C GLU A 6 -5.79 1.62 -13.52
N VAL A 7 -5.03 2.72 -13.49
CA VAL A 7 -4.19 3.06 -12.34
C VAL A 7 -5.06 3.57 -11.20
N ASN A 8 -5.17 2.77 -10.16
CA ASN A 8 -5.81 3.15 -8.90
C ASN A 8 -4.76 3.45 -7.83
N ARG A 9 -5.10 4.36 -6.91
CA ARG A 9 -4.25 4.69 -5.74
C ARG A 9 -4.42 3.71 -4.58
N ILE A 10 -5.33 2.74 -4.73
CA ILE A 10 -5.60 1.68 -3.75
C ILE A 10 -4.90 0.41 -4.22
N LEU A 11 -4.11 -0.21 -3.34
CA LEU A 11 -3.43 -1.48 -3.59
C LEU A 11 -4.12 -2.59 -2.80
N TYR A 12 -4.40 -3.71 -3.45
CA TYR A 12 -4.90 -4.93 -2.81
C TYR A 12 -3.77 -5.94 -2.73
N VAL A 13 -3.39 -6.30 -1.50
CA VAL A 13 -2.25 -7.18 -1.22
C VAL A 13 -2.77 -8.45 -0.56
N ARG A 14 -2.37 -9.61 -1.07
CA ARG A 14 -2.70 -10.94 -0.51
C ARG A 14 -1.43 -11.63 -0.03
N ASN A 15 -1.58 -12.68 0.77
CA ASN A 15 -0.48 -13.48 1.31
C ASN A 15 0.45 -12.70 2.25
N VAL A 16 -0.12 -11.79 3.05
CA VAL A 16 0.59 -11.11 4.13
C VAL A 16 0.62 -11.97 5.40
N PRO A 17 1.70 -11.91 6.20
CA PRO A 17 1.78 -12.63 7.47
C PRO A 17 0.65 -12.21 8.43
N TYR A 18 0.04 -13.17 9.14
CA TYR A 18 -1.02 -12.88 10.12
C TYR A 18 -0.59 -11.97 11.28
N LYS A 19 0.71 -11.89 11.55
CA LYS A 19 1.28 -11.11 12.65
C LYS A 19 1.78 -9.72 12.23
N ILE A 20 1.62 -9.35 10.96
CA ILE A 20 2.11 -8.06 10.47
C ILE A 20 1.35 -6.93 11.16
N THR A 21 2.09 -5.91 11.58
CA THR A 21 1.53 -4.73 12.24
C THR A 21 1.29 -3.60 11.23
N SER A 22 0.42 -2.65 11.58
CA SER A 22 0.20 -1.47 10.75
C SER A 22 1.48 -0.66 10.57
N GLU A 23 2.31 -0.51 11.61
CA GLU A 23 3.60 0.20 11.54
C GLU A 23 4.54 -0.44 10.51
N GLU A 24 4.69 -1.76 10.52
CA GLU A 24 5.49 -2.47 9.51
C GLU A 24 4.95 -2.25 8.09
N MET A 25 3.63 -2.22 7.91
CA MET A 25 3.02 -1.91 6.61
C MET A 25 3.27 -0.46 6.19
N TYR A 26 3.24 0.49 7.13
CA TYR A 26 3.62 1.88 6.87
C TYR A 26 5.09 2.01 6.48
N ASP A 27 5.99 1.27 7.13
CA ASP A 27 7.42 1.26 6.81
C ASP A 27 7.73 0.63 5.44
N ILE A 28 7.02 -0.45 5.09
CA ILE A 28 7.20 -1.14 3.81
C ILE A 28 6.69 -0.27 2.65
N PHE A 29 5.42 0.16 2.72
CA PHE A 29 4.79 0.88 1.62
C PHE A 29 5.14 2.38 1.62
N GLY A 30 5.55 2.94 2.77
CA GLY A 30 5.88 4.36 2.92
C GLY A 30 7.12 4.77 2.13
N LYS A 31 8.00 3.82 1.82
CA LYS A 31 9.17 4.01 0.93
C LYS A 31 8.77 4.38 -0.50
N TYR A 32 7.56 4.02 -0.92
CA TYR A 32 7.06 4.28 -2.27
C TYR A 32 6.17 5.53 -2.34
N GLY A 33 5.86 6.15 -1.19
CA GLY A 33 5.06 7.37 -1.11
C GLY A 33 4.24 7.45 0.17
N ALA A 34 3.61 8.61 0.38
CA ALA A 34 2.75 8.82 1.53
C ALA A 34 1.52 7.88 1.49
N ILE A 35 1.32 7.12 2.55
CA ILE A 35 0.17 6.24 2.70
C ILE A 35 -0.97 7.03 3.35
N ARG A 36 -2.14 7.03 2.71
CA ARG A 36 -3.34 7.69 3.23
C ARG A 36 -3.96 6.91 4.38
N GLN A 37 -4.10 5.60 4.21
CA GLN A 37 -4.77 4.72 5.16
C GLN A 37 -4.41 3.27 4.83
N ILE A 38 -4.32 2.44 5.87
CA ILE A 38 -4.23 0.98 5.79
C ILE A 38 -5.51 0.43 6.44
N GLN A 39 -6.12 -0.56 5.81
CA GLN A 39 -7.36 -1.20 6.25
C GLN A 39 -7.09 -2.65 6.65
#